data_AF-A0A7S4HN58-F1
#
_entry.id   AF-A0A7S4HN58-F1
#
_cell.length_a   1.000
_cell.length_b   1.000
_cell.length_c   1.000
_cell.angle_alpha   90.00
_cell.angle_beta   90.00
_cell.angle_gamma   90.00
#
_symmetry.space_group_name_H-M   'P 1'
#
loop_
_entity.id
_entity.type
_entity.pdbx_description
1 polymer ?
#
loop_
_entity_poly.entity_id
_entity_poly.type
_entity_poly.pdbx_seq_one_letter_code
_entity_poly.pdbx_strand_id
1 'polypeptide(L)'
;VAFVIKAMNTIFSSAVSVSALLFILVYSWSSLGVQLYGGLVYSGNPALADSDMFDDNYDVLNFNDLAMAIMPFMAMLVTGGVISHVITGYGLASSGGLVGSTAYFFAFYYLGVLVVFNVFVSFVIDGLTNENMAASLDGEPNEKLKSFYSMLKAKPTEGYDVVVKSKGGQDDVYMKLFADELAEILHPKDDAETRERSSTTPAVLEPEP
;
A
#
# COMPACT_ATOMS: atom_id res chain seq x y z
N VAL A 1 13.65 18.98 6.96
CA VAL A 1 12.37 19.39 7.59
C VAL A 1 11.28 19.68 6.55
N ALA A 2 11.50 20.55 5.55
CA ALA A 2 10.50 20.86 4.52
C ALA A 2 10.03 19.63 3.70
N PHE A 3 10.94 18.71 3.36
CA PHE A 3 10.63 17.45 2.70
C PHE A 3 9.69 16.55 3.53
N VAL A 4 10.00 16.36 4.82
CA VAL A 4 9.18 15.53 5.73
C VAL A 4 7.77 16.09 5.89
N ILE A 5 7.61 17.41 5.99
CA ILE A 5 6.29 18.06 6.12
C ILE A 5 5.47 17.88 4.84
N LYS A 6 6.10 18.01 3.66
CA LYS A 6 5.44 17.78 2.36
C LYS A 6 4.99 16.32 2.22
N ALA A 7 5.81 15.39 2.70
CA ALA A 7 5.50 13.98 2.69
C ALA A 7 4.32 13.62 3.59
N MET A 8 4.35 14.09 4.83
CA MET A 8 3.25 13.90 5.76
C MET A 8 1.93 14.44 5.21
N ASN A 9 1.92 15.61 4.57
CA ASN A 9 0.70 16.18 4.00
C ASN A 9 0.17 15.37 2.80
N THR A 10 1.06 14.85 1.95
CA THR A 10 0.68 14.03 0.80
C THR A 10 0.10 12.69 1.24
N ILE A 11 0.76 12.03 2.19
CA ILE A 11 0.30 10.76 2.76
C ILE A 11 -1.04 10.97 3.48
N PHE A 12 -1.16 12.04 4.28
CA PHE A 12 -2.40 12.33 4.99
C PHE A 12 -3.55 12.54 4.02
N SER A 13 -3.35 13.34 2.97
CA SER A 13 -4.37 13.58 1.94
C SER A 13 -4.76 12.32 1.17
N SER A 14 -3.81 11.42 0.90
CA SER A 14 -4.07 10.14 0.23
C SER A 14 -4.84 9.17 1.15
N ALA A 15 -4.51 9.18 2.44
CA ALA A 15 -5.08 8.30 3.44
C ALA A 15 -6.50 8.68 3.87
N VAL A 16 -6.94 9.94 3.72
CA VAL A 16 -8.25 10.42 4.19
C VAL A 16 -9.41 9.53 3.74
N SER A 17 -9.45 9.16 2.46
CA SER A 17 -10.56 8.37 1.90
C SER A 17 -10.68 6.99 2.55
N VAL A 18 -9.54 6.36 2.86
CA VAL A 18 -9.51 5.02 3.45
C VAL A 18 -9.69 5.09 4.97
N SER A 19 -9.15 6.12 5.62
CA SER A 19 -9.44 6.41 7.02
C SER A 19 -10.92 6.68 7.25
N ALA A 20 -11.61 7.36 6.33
CA ALA A 20 -13.05 7.55 6.38
C ALA A 20 -13.82 6.22 6.26
N LEU A 21 -13.38 5.32 5.38
CA LEU A 21 -13.96 3.98 5.27
C LEU A 21 -13.78 3.19 6.58
N LEU A 22 -12.60 3.22 7.18
CA LEU A 22 -12.32 2.59 8.47
C LEU A 22 -13.22 3.17 9.57
N PHE A 23 -13.37 4.50 9.60
CA PHE A 23 -14.24 5.18 10.56
C PHE A 23 -15.71 4.76 10.41
N ILE A 24 -16.23 4.71 9.19
CA ILE A 24 -17.61 4.25 8.91
C ILE A 24 -17.81 2.80 9.35
N LEU A 25 -16.82 1.93 9.09
CA LEU A 25 -16.87 0.53 9.50
C LEU A 25 -16.93 0.42 11.03
N VAL A 26 -16.02 1.08 11.74
CA VAL A 26 -15.97 1.09 13.21
C VAL A 26 -17.26 1.67 13.77
N TYR A 27 -17.77 2.77 13.23
CA TYR A 27 -19.00 3.40 13.69
C TYR A 27 -20.22 2.48 13.51
N SER A 28 -20.32 1.83 12.35
CA SER A 28 -21.42 0.89 12.06
C SER A 28 -21.37 -0.32 12.99
N TRP A 29 -20.18 -0.89 13.21
CA TRP A 29 -20.01 -1.99 14.16
C TRP A 29 -20.28 -1.57 15.60
N SER A 30 -19.82 -0.39 16.02
CA SER A 30 -20.08 0.20 17.34
C SER A 30 -21.58 0.35 17.58
N SER A 31 -22.34 0.87 16.61
CA SER A 31 -23.79 0.99 16.70
C SER A 31 -24.49 -0.37 16.87
N LEU A 32 -24.03 -1.40 16.14
CA LEU A 32 -24.52 -2.77 16.33
C LEU A 32 -24.13 -3.32 17.70
N GLY A 33 -22.93 -3.02 18.18
CA GLY A 33 -22.42 -3.47 19.48
C GLY A 33 -23.21 -2.91 20.64
N VAL A 34 -23.58 -1.62 20.59
CA VAL A 34 -24.47 -1.00 21.58
C VAL A 34 -25.83 -1.71 21.62
N GLN A 35 -26.38 -2.11 20.47
CA GLN A 35 -27.66 -2.81 20.42
C GLN A 35 -27.58 -4.25 20.97
N LEU A 36 -26.48 -4.94 20.73
CA LEU A 36 -26.30 -6.35 21.12
C LEU A 36 -25.79 -6.50 22.57
N TYR A 37 -24.97 -5.56 23.03
CA TYR A 37 -24.18 -5.68 24.26
C TYR A 37 -24.28 -4.46 25.19
N GLY A 38 -25.13 -3.49 24.87
CA GLY A 38 -25.33 -2.30 25.71
C GLY A 38 -25.86 -2.65 27.09
N GLY A 39 -25.27 -2.06 28.13
CA GLY A 39 -25.68 -2.24 29.52
C GLY A 39 -25.23 -3.55 30.16
N LEU A 40 -24.47 -4.40 29.46
CA LEU A 40 -24.00 -5.68 30.00
C LEU A 40 -22.78 -5.51 30.92
N VAL A 41 -21.97 -4.48 30.72
CA VAL A 41 -20.73 -4.25 31.47
C VAL A 41 -20.97 -3.13 32.47
N TYR A 42 -21.14 -3.48 33.74
CA TYR A 42 -21.29 -2.53 34.85
C TYR A 42 -20.72 -3.10 36.15
N SER A 43 -20.32 -2.21 37.06
CA SER A 43 -19.78 -2.60 38.36
C SER A 43 -20.84 -3.36 39.17
N GLY A 44 -20.49 -4.59 39.58
CA GLY A 44 -21.39 -5.47 40.33
C GLY A 44 -22.25 -6.40 39.49
N ASN A 45 -22.02 -6.54 38.18
CA ASN A 45 -22.65 -7.59 37.39
C ASN A 45 -22.15 -8.98 37.87
N PRO A 46 -23.03 -9.85 38.43
CA PRO A 46 -22.62 -11.15 38.95
C PRO A 46 -22.10 -12.10 37.87
N ALA A 47 -22.49 -11.91 36.60
CA ALA A 47 -21.98 -12.72 35.48
C ALA A 47 -20.52 -12.41 35.11
N LEU A 48 -20.02 -11.25 35.53
CA LEU A 48 -18.67 -10.76 35.22
C LEU A 48 -17.76 -10.68 36.45
N ALA A 49 -18.30 -10.93 37.65
CA ALA A 49 -17.61 -10.71 38.92
C ALA A 49 -16.31 -11.51 39.08
N ASP A 50 -16.26 -12.73 38.54
CA ASP A 50 -15.08 -13.60 38.54
C ASP A 50 -14.53 -13.81 37.11
N SER A 51 -14.76 -12.85 36.22
CA SER A 51 -14.28 -12.92 34.84
C SER A 51 -12.93 -12.22 34.67
N ASP A 52 -12.05 -12.79 33.86
CA ASP A 52 -10.77 -12.18 33.51
C ASP A 52 -10.93 -10.74 32.96
N MET A 53 -12.09 -10.41 32.38
CA MET A 53 -12.40 -9.06 31.90
C MET A 53 -12.34 -8.02 33.02
N PHE A 54 -12.83 -8.36 34.22
CA PHE A 54 -12.81 -7.44 35.37
C PHE A 54 -11.47 -7.52 36.10
N ASP A 55 -10.86 -8.71 36.19
CA ASP A 55 -9.53 -8.88 36.80
C ASP A 55 -8.46 -8.06 36.06
N ASP A 56 -8.52 -8.01 34.73
CA ASP A 56 -7.59 -7.25 33.91
C ASP A 56 -7.99 -5.77 33.68
N ASN A 57 -9.07 -5.29 34.30
CA ASN A 57 -9.59 -3.92 34.13
C ASN A 57 -9.97 -3.58 32.67
N TYR A 58 -10.56 -4.54 31.95
CA TYR A 58 -11.13 -4.33 30.61
C TYR A 58 -12.59 -3.86 30.63
N ASP A 59 -13.13 -3.47 31.78
CA ASP A 59 -14.46 -2.87 31.93
C ASP A 59 -14.61 -1.53 31.19
N VAL A 60 -13.49 -0.86 30.88
CA VAL A 60 -13.42 0.30 29.99
C VAL A 60 -13.79 -0.05 28.53
N LEU A 61 -13.68 -1.31 28.12
CA LEU A 61 -14.04 -1.78 26.79
C LEU A 61 -15.54 -2.17 26.74
N ASN A 62 -16.39 -1.21 27.09
CA ASN A 62 -17.84 -1.39 27.19
C ASN A 62 -18.62 -0.88 25.96
N PHE A 63 -19.84 -1.42 25.75
CA PHE A 63 -20.79 -0.98 24.71
C PHE A 63 -21.96 -0.16 25.29
N ASN A 64 -21.80 0.45 26.47
CA ASN A 64 -22.92 1.12 27.15
C ASN A 64 -23.36 2.41 26.44
N ASP A 65 -22.43 3.06 25.76
CA ASP A 65 -22.67 4.21 24.91
C ASP A 65 -21.83 4.12 23.64
N LEU A 66 -22.20 4.91 22.63
CA LEU A 66 -21.56 4.83 21.32
C LEU A 66 -20.10 5.27 21.34
N ALA A 67 -19.71 6.19 22.23
CA ALA A 67 -18.33 6.65 22.31
C ALA A 67 -17.45 5.56 22.91
N MET A 68 -17.92 4.90 23.98
CA MET A 68 -17.23 3.77 24.60
C MET A 68 -17.19 2.54 23.68
N ALA A 69 -18.26 2.30 22.91
CA ALA A 69 -18.35 1.20 21.94
C ALA A 69 -17.28 1.24 20.83
N ILE A 70 -16.68 2.40 20.57
CA ILE A 70 -15.56 2.54 19.63
C ILE A 70 -14.26 1.96 20.22
N MET A 71 -14.08 2.03 21.53
CA MET A 71 -12.83 1.67 22.22
C MET A 71 -12.42 0.19 22.03
N PRO A 72 -13.31 -0.81 22.17
CA PRO A 72 -12.96 -2.22 21.88
C PRO A 72 -12.44 -2.42 20.46
N PHE A 73 -13.06 -1.79 19.47
CA PHE A 73 -12.66 -1.90 18.07
C PHE A 73 -11.35 -1.18 17.79
N MET A 74 -11.15 -0.01 18.41
CA MET A 74 -9.90 0.72 18.28
C MET A 74 -8.74 -0.02 18.94
N ALA A 75 -8.98 -0.66 20.08
CA ALA A 75 -8.00 -1.52 20.73
C ALA A 75 -7.60 -2.69 19.81
N MET A 76 -8.56 -3.38 19.19
CA MET A 76 -8.25 -4.47 18.23
C MET A 76 -7.52 -3.99 16.97
N LEU A 77 -7.84 -2.80 16.46
CA LEU A 77 -7.13 -2.21 15.31
C LEU A 77 -5.67 -1.89 15.65
N VAL A 78 -5.40 -1.39 16.85
CA VAL A 78 -4.06 -1.00 17.29
C VAL A 78 -3.21 -2.21 17.69
N THR A 79 -3.78 -3.18 18.41
CA THR A 79 -3.06 -4.39 18.83
C THR A 79 -2.89 -5.40 17.69
N GLY A 80 -3.71 -5.29 16.65
CA GLY A 80 -3.72 -6.22 15.52
C GLY A 80 -4.27 -7.61 15.88
N GLY A 81 -4.92 -7.75 17.04
CA GLY A 81 -5.37 -9.04 17.57
C GLY A 81 -6.68 -8.93 18.36
N VAL A 82 -7.33 -10.08 18.54
CA VAL A 82 -8.55 -10.19 19.35
C VAL A 82 -8.21 -10.15 20.84
N ILE A 83 -9.04 -9.49 21.64
CA ILE A 83 -8.88 -9.41 23.10
C ILE A 83 -9.74 -10.51 23.72
N SER A 84 -9.14 -11.65 24.03
CA SER A 84 -9.84 -12.86 24.50
C SER A 84 -10.72 -12.60 25.72
N HIS A 85 -10.21 -11.85 26.71
CA HIS A 85 -10.92 -11.54 27.95
C HIS A 85 -12.20 -10.73 27.72
N VAL A 86 -12.20 -9.83 26.72
CA VAL A 86 -13.39 -9.06 26.33
C VAL A 86 -14.41 -9.98 25.67
N ILE A 87 -13.97 -10.85 24.75
CA ILE A 87 -14.86 -11.79 24.05
C ILE A 87 -15.52 -12.76 25.03
N THR A 88 -14.73 -13.33 25.96
CA THR A 88 -15.24 -14.25 26.98
C THR A 88 -16.17 -13.53 27.95
N GLY A 89 -15.83 -12.31 28.39
CA GLY A 89 -16.71 -11.48 29.23
C GLY A 89 -18.08 -11.24 28.59
N TYR A 90 -18.13 -10.77 27.35
CA TYR A 90 -19.40 -10.63 26.63
C TYR A 90 -20.09 -11.96 26.34
N GLY A 91 -19.33 -13.05 26.19
CA GLY A 91 -19.88 -14.39 26.05
C GLY A 91 -20.58 -14.90 27.31
N LEU A 92 -20.14 -14.48 28.50
CA LEU A 92 -20.75 -14.81 29.79
C LEU A 92 -21.97 -13.93 30.08
N ALA A 93 -21.93 -12.65 29.72
CA ALA A 93 -22.99 -11.69 30.01
C ALA A 93 -24.12 -11.65 28.96
N SER A 94 -23.85 -12.05 27.71
CA SER A 94 -24.82 -11.97 26.61
C SER A 94 -25.68 -13.23 26.49
N SER A 95 -26.94 -13.06 26.09
CA SER A 95 -27.84 -14.16 25.71
C SER A 95 -27.36 -14.95 24.49
N GLY A 96 -26.51 -14.36 23.64
CA GLY A 96 -25.87 -15.04 22.51
C GLY A 96 -24.75 -16.00 22.91
N GLY A 97 -24.36 -16.00 24.18
CA GLY A 97 -23.30 -16.85 24.73
C GLY A 97 -21.93 -16.60 24.09
N LEU A 98 -20.98 -17.49 24.40
CA LEU A 98 -19.61 -17.41 23.89
C LEU A 98 -19.56 -17.49 22.35
N VAL A 99 -20.42 -18.30 21.72
CA VAL A 99 -20.44 -18.45 20.26
C VAL A 99 -20.87 -17.15 19.57
N GLY A 100 -21.93 -16.50 20.06
CA GLY A 100 -22.42 -15.24 19.51
C GLY A 100 -21.41 -14.10 19.68
N SER A 101 -20.84 -13.96 20.88
CA SER A 101 -19.76 -13.01 21.15
C SER A 101 -18.56 -13.24 20.23
N THR A 102 -18.07 -14.48 20.17
CA THR A 102 -16.91 -14.84 19.33
C THR A 102 -17.17 -14.52 17.86
N ALA A 103 -18.33 -14.91 17.31
CA ALA A 103 -18.67 -14.64 15.91
C ALA A 103 -18.70 -13.14 15.59
N TYR A 104 -19.24 -12.32 16.49
CA TYR A 104 -19.32 -10.87 16.32
C TYR A 104 -17.93 -10.20 16.28
N PHE A 105 -17.07 -10.50 17.26
CA PHE A 105 -15.73 -9.93 17.32
C PHE A 105 -14.80 -10.47 16.22
N PHE A 106 -14.88 -11.77 15.89
CA PHE A 106 -14.11 -12.33 14.78
C PHE A 106 -14.54 -11.79 13.41
N ALA A 107 -15.84 -11.53 13.22
CA ALA A 107 -16.31 -10.90 11.98
C ALA A 107 -15.71 -9.50 11.81
N PHE A 108 -15.63 -8.70 12.88
CA PHE A 108 -14.92 -7.42 12.86
C PHE A 108 -13.43 -7.60 12.64
N TYR A 109 -12.78 -8.55 13.32
CA TYR A 109 -11.35 -8.81 13.15
C TYR A 109 -11.01 -9.12 11.69
N TYR A 110 -11.79 -9.99 11.04
CA TYR A 110 -11.56 -10.33 9.64
C TYR A 110 -11.79 -9.13 8.71
N LEU A 111 -12.94 -8.46 8.80
CA LEU A 111 -13.27 -7.36 7.89
C LEU A 111 -12.49 -6.07 8.20
N GLY A 112 -12.45 -5.67 9.46
CA GLY A 112 -11.82 -4.43 9.91
C GLY A 112 -10.31 -4.52 9.98
N VAL A 113 -9.77 -5.51 10.68
CA VAL A 113 -8.32 -5.59 10.94
C VAL A 113 -7.58 -6.26 9.76
N LEU A 114 -8.05 -7.40 9.27
CA LEU A 114 -7.33 -8.13 8.21
C LEU A 114 -7.55 -7.57 6.80
N VAL A 115 -8.73 -7.03 6.51
CA VAL A 115 -9.04 -6.51 5.17
C VAL A 115 -8.86 -4.99 5.14
N VAL A 116 -9.72 -4.23 5.82
CA VAL A 116 -9.77 -2.76 5.66
C VAL A 116 -8.50 -2.09 6.18
N PHE A 117 -7.98 -2.51 7.34
CA PHE A 117 -6.76 -1.93 7.89
C PHE A 117 -5.51 -2.29 7.07
N ASN A 118 -5.42 -3.51 6.52
CA ASN A 118 -4.32 -3.84 5.60
C ASN A 118 -4.42 -3.09 4.26
N VAL A 119 -5.63 -2.83 3.76
CA VAL A 119 -5.85 -1.94 2.62
C VAL A 119 -5.37 -0.52 2.96
N PHE A 120 -5.69 0.00 4.14
CA PHE A 120 -5.17 1.28 4.64
C PHE A 120 -3.63 1.32 4.63
N VAL A 121 -2.96 0.30 5.17
CA VAL A 121 -1.49 0.21 5.15
C VAL A 121 -0.96 0.20 3.72
N SER A 122 -1.61 -0.53 2.80
CA SER A 122 -1.22 -0.56 1.39
C SER A 122 -1.31 0.83 0.73
N PHE A 123 -2.35 1.62 1.03
CA PHE A 123 -2.48 2.98 0.51
C PHE A 123 -1.43 3.94 1.07
N VAL A 124 -1.05 3.78 2.34
CA VAL A 124 0.03 4.56 2.96
C VAL A 124 1.38 4.24 2.28
N ILE A 125 1.65 2.96 2.00
CA ILE A 125 2.86 2.54 1.28
C ILE A 125 2.87 3.08 -0.14
N ASP A 126 1.74 3.02 -0.85
CA ASP A 126 1.61 3.57 -2.21
C ASP A 126 1.87 5.08 -2.22
N GLY A 127 1.28 5.83 -1.28
CA GLY A 127 1.53 7.26 -1.11
C GLY A 127 3.00 7.59 -0.86
N LEU A 128 3.68 6.83 0.00
CA LEU A 128 5.11 6.97 0.29
C LEU A 128 5.99 6.62 -0.92
N THR A 129 5.66 5.55 -1.64
CA THR A 129 6.47 5.09 -2.78
C THR A 129 6.35 6.07 -3.94
N ASN A 130 5.15 6.59 -4.22
CA ASN A 130 4.92 7.59 -5.25
C ASN A 130 5.69 8.89 -4.98
N GLU A 131 5.80 9.31 -3.72
CA GLU A 131 6.60 10.48 -3.36
C GLU A 131 8.11 10.22 -3.45
N ASN A 132 8.60 9.06 -2.99
CA ASN A 132 10.01 8.69 -3.13
C ASN A 132 10.41 8.60 -4.61
N MET A 133 9.52 8.11 -5.48
CA MET A 133 9.69 8.12 -6.92
C MET A 133 9.66 9.56 -7.48
N ALA A 134 8.75 10.42 -7.03
CA ALA A 134 8.74 11.82 -7.45
C ALA A 134 10.03 12.56 -7.04
N ALA A 135 10.54 12.29 -5.84
CA ALA A 135 11.77 12.90 -5.33
C ALA A 135 13.04 12.45 -6.09
N SER A 136 13.09 11.20 -6.56
CA SER A 136 14.20 10.72 -7.41
C SER A 136 14.11 11.23 -8.85
N LEU A 137 12.91 11.62 -9.30
CA LEU A 137 12.65 12.21 -10.62
C LEU A 137 12.78 13.74 -10.67
N ASP A 138 12.75 14.42 -9.51
CA ASP A 138 13.07 15.85 -9.36
C ASP A 138 14.59 16.14 -9.45
N GLY A 139 15.43 15.10 -9.63
CA GLY A 139 16.75 15.29 -10.21
C GLY A 139 16.60 15.82 -11.63
N GLU A 140 17.33 16.88 -11.99
CA GLU A 140 17.31 17.50 -13.31
C GLU A 140 17.17 16.44 -14.42
N PRO A 141 16.26 16.62 -15.41
CA PRO A 141 16.06 15.65 -16.47
C PRO A 141 17.42 15.33 -17.08
N ASN A 142 17.86 14.08 -16.91
CA ASN A 142 19.18 13.61 -17.33
C ASN A 142 19.43 14.16 -18.73
N GLU A 143 20.53 14.91 -18.97
CA GLU A 143 20.76 15.64 -20.23
C GLU A 143 20.51 14.77 -21.46
N LYS A 144 20.74 13.46 -21.32
CA LYS A 144 20.45 12.40 -22.29
C LYS A 144 18.99 12.35 -22.78
N LEU A 145 18.01 12.62 -21.92
CA LEU A 145 16.59 12.66 -22.29
C LEU A 145 16.29 13.90 -23.14
N LYS A 146 16.82 15.07 -22.75
CA LYS A 146 16.66 16.32 -23.51
C LYS A 146 17.33 16.22 -24.89
N SER A 147 18.52 15.61 -24.97
CA SER A 147 19.21 15.39 -26.24
C SER A 147 18.45 14.41 -27.14
N PHE A 148 17.88 13.34 -26.59
CA PHE A 148 17.05 12.39 -27.33
C PHE A 148 15.78 13.04 -27.93
N TYR A 149 15.06 13.86 -27.15
CA TYR A 149 13.90 14.62 -27.67
C TYR A 149 14.29 15.59 -28.80
N SER A 150 15.46 16.23 -28.69
CA SER A 150 15.97 17.13 -29.74
C SER A 150 16.36 16.36 -31.01
N MET A 151 16.89 15.14 -30.85
CA MET A 151 17.30 14.27 -31.96
C MET A 151 16.11 13.67 -32.70
N LEU A 152 15.05 13.27 -31.99
CA LEU A 152 13.79 12.81 -32.60
C LEU A 152 13.10 13.91 -33.42
N LYS A 153 13.16 15.17 -32.97
CA LYS A 153 12.67 16.31 -33.76
C LYS A 153 13.57 16.65 -34.95
N ALA A 154 14.87 16.36 -34.87
CA ALA A 154 15.83 16.71 -35.91
C ALA A 154 15.88 15.72 -37.08
N LYS A 155 15.45 14.47 -36.88
CA LYS A 155 15.32 13.47 -37.95
C LYS A 155 13.88 12.97 -38.06
N PRO A 156 13.01 13.66 -38.80
CA PRO A 156 11.70 13.12 -39.14
C PRO A 156 11.93 11.94 -40.11
N THR A 157 11.62 10.73 -39.67
CA THR A 157 11.53 9.58 -40.57
C THR A 157 10.33 9.80 -41.49
N GLU A 158 10.52 9.77 -42.80
CA GLU A 158 9.45 9.98 -43.79
C GLU A 158 8.25 9.07 -43.50
N GLY A 159 7.08 9.68 -43.31
CA GLY A 159 5.79 8.99 -43.21
C GLY A 159 5.24 8.76 -41.79
N TYR A 160 5.98 9.08 -40.72
CA TYR A 160 5.49 8.93 -39.34
C TYR A 160 5.51 10.27 -38.59
N ASP A 161 4.32 10.79 -38.25
CA ASP A 161 4.17 11.93 -37.34
C ASP A 161 4.17 11.40 -35.91
N VAL A 162 5.26 11.63 -35.17
CA VAL A 162 5.41 11.17 -33.78
C VAL A 162 4.63 12.13 -32.87
N VAL A 163 3.32 11.91 -32.78
CA VAL A 163 2.44 12.66 -31.88
C VAL A 163 2.56 12.07 -30.47
N VAL A 164 3.52 12.58 -29.69
CA VAL A 164 3.61 12.28 -28.25
C VAL A 164 2.50 13.04 -27.53
N LYS A 165 1.32 12.44 -27.41
CA LYS A 165 0.31 12.90 -26.46
C LYS A 165 0.68 12.33 -25.08
N SER A 166 1.38 13.12 -24.28
CA SER A 166 1.45 12.88 -22.84
C SER A 166 0.03 12.98 -22.29
N LYS A 167 -0.56 11.83 -21.95
CA LYS A 167 -1.83 11.75 -21.26
C LYS A 167 -1.60 11.09 -19.90
N GLY A 168 -1.10 11.91 -18.96
CA GLY A 168 -1.04 11.54 -17.54
C GLY A 168 0.22 10.78 -17.17
N GLY A 169 0.69 11.05 -15.95
CA GLY A 169 2.00 10.64 -15.42
C GLY A 169 2.23 9.15 -15.21
N GLN A 170 1.41 8.28 -15.80
CA GLN A 170 1.61 6.83 -15.77
C GLN A 170 2.45 6.35 -16.97
N ASP A 171 2.24 6.93 -18.15
CA ASP A 171 2.96 6.55 -19.38
C ASP A 171 4.41 7.07 -19.39
N ASP A 172 4.66 8.22 -18.77
CA ASP A 172 6.02 8.77 -18.59
C ASP A 172 6.87 7.90 -17.66
N VAL A 173 6.22 7.14 -16.76
CA VAL A 173 6.89 6.20 -15.85
C VAL A 173 7.29 4.94 -16.60
N TYR A 174 6.40 4.36 -17.42
CA TYR A 174 6.72 3.20 -18.26
C TYR A 174 7.80 3.51 -19.30
N MET A 175 7.72 4.67 -19.97
CA MET A 175 8.73 5.07 -20.96
C MET A 175 10.12 5.29 -20.37
N LYS A 176 10.21 5.72 -19.10
CA LYS A 176 11.49 5.86 -18.40
C LYS A 176 12.03 4.53 -17.87
N LEU A 177 11.16 3.61 -17.45
CA LEU A 177 11.53 2.26 -16.99
C LEU A 177 12.19 1.43 -18.09
N PHE A 178 11.75 1.59 -19.33
CA PHE A 178 12.29 0.86 -20.48
C PHE A 178 13.27 1.69 -21.32
N ALA A 179 13.69 2.87 -20.84
CA ALA A 179 14.57 3.75 -21.60
C ALA A 179 15.94 3.11 -21.88
N ASP A 180 16.49 2.37 -20.92
CA ASP A 180 17.77 1.68 -21.07
C ASP A 180 17.67 0.47 -22.02
N GLU A 181 16.55 -0.27 -21.96
CA GLU A 181 16.28 -1.42 -22.84
C GLU A 181 16.01 -0.97 -24.28
N LEU A 182 15.29 0.15 -24.48
CA LEU A 182 15.13 0.76 -25.80
C LEU A 182 16.44 1.34 -26.34
N ALA A 183 17.28 1.93 -25.48
CA ALA A 183 18.59 2.45 -25.89
C ALA A 183 19.52 1.33 -26.40
N GLU A 184 19.44 0.14 -25.80
CA GLU A 184 20.16 -1.06 -26.24
C GLU A 184 19.61 -1.62 -27.58
N ILE A 185 18.30 -1.58 -27.78
CA ILE A 185 17.67 -1.98 -29.06
C ILE A 185 18.01 -0.99 -30.19
N LEU A 186 18.11 0.31 -29.89
CA LEU A 186 18.41 1.37 -30.86
C LEU A 186 19.91 1.49 -31.19
N HIS A 187 20.77 1.06 -30.28
CA HIS A 187 22.21 0.97 -30.48
C HIS A 187 22.69 -0.46 -30.17
N PRO A 188 22.41 -1.43 -31.05
CA PRO A 188 23.13 -2.69 -30.99
C PRO A 188 24.62 -2.32 -31.04
N LYS A 189 25.39 -2.80 -30.05
CA LYS A 189 26.82 -2.54 -29.97
C LYS A 189 27.44 -2.83 -31.34
N ASP A 190 27.96 -1.79 -31.99
CA ASP A 190 28.85 -1.97 -33.12
C ASP A 190 30.11 -2.62 -32.55
N ASP A 191 30.12 -3.95 -32.55
CA ASP A 191 31.25 -4.78 -32.15
C ASP A 191 32.36 -4.66 -33.23
N ALA A 192 32.97 -3.47 -33.30
CA ALA A 192 34.07 -3.13 -34.18
C ALA A 192 35.37 -3.91 -33.84
N GLU A 193 35.41 -4.65 -32.72
CA GLU A 193 36.56 -5.47 -32.33
C GLU A 193 36.60 -6.85 -33.00
N THR A 194 35.57 -7.26 -33.77
CA THR A 194 35.58 -8.57 -34.44
C THR A 194 36.27 -8.55 -35.82
N ARG A 195 36.66 -7.37 -36.35
CA ARG A 195 37.26 -7.25 -37.70
C ARG A 195 38.79 -7.24 -37.76
N GLU A 196 39.51 -7.09 -36.65
CA GLU A 196 41.00 -7.08 -36.67
C GLU A 196 41.66 -8.46 -36.53
N ARG A 197 40.91 -9.54 -36.24
CA ARG A 197 41.48 -10.90 -36.23
C ARG A 197 41.47 -11.62 -37.59
N SER A 198 40.96 -10.99 -38.65
CA SER A 198 40.79 -11.61 -39.97
C SER A 198 41.80 -11.17 -41.05
N SER A 199 42.76 -10.29 -40.75
CA SER A 199 43.66 -9.72 -41.79
C SER A 199 45.14 -10.05 -41.64
N THR A 200 45.51 -11.16 -40.97
CA THR A 200 46.85 -11.73 -41.11
C THR A 200 46.81 -12.97 -41.97
N THR A 201 47.09 -12.77 -43.26
CA THR A 201 47.34 -13.77 -44.30
C THR A 201 48.31 -14.86 -43.84
N PRO A 202 48.12 -16.12 -44.28
CA PRO A 202 49.25 -16.97 -44.62
C PRO A 202 49.26 -17.35 -46.10
N ALA A 203 50.43 -17.09 -46.68
CA ALA A 203 51.10 -17.81 -47.77
C ALA A 203 50.30 -18.25 -49.00
N VAL A 204 50.58 -17.55 -50.09
CA VAL A 204 50.51 -18.04 -51.47
C VAL A 204 51.25 -19.38 -51.58
N LEU A 205 50.58 -20.40 -52.11
CA LEU A 205 51.22 -21.54 -52.76
C LEU A 205 50.90 -21.45 -54.25
N GLU A 206 51.94 -21.23 -55.05
CA GLU A 206 51.90 -21.29 -56.51
C GLU A 206 51.55 -22.70 -57.00
N PRO A 207 50.92 -22.84 -58.18
CA PRO A 207 50.67 -24.13 -58.80
C PRO A 207 51.82 -24.49 -59.75
N GLU A 208 52.29 -25.73 -59.68
CA GLU A 208 53.12 -26.35 -60.73
C GLU A 208 52.59 -27.79 -60.99
N PRO A 209 52.78 -28.32 -62.20
CA PRO A 209 51.86 -29.23 -62.92
C PRO A 209 51.90 -30.72 -62.52
#